data_AF-A0A2D6Y623-F1
#
_entry.id   AF-A0A2D6Y623-F1
#
_cell.length_a   1.000
_cell.length_b   1.000
_cell.length_c   1.000
_cell.angle_alpha   90.00
_cell.angle_beta   90.00
_cell.angle_gamma   90.00
#
_symmetry.space_group_name_H-M   'P 1'
#
loop_
_entity.id
_entity.type
_entity.pdbx_description
1 polymer ?
#
loop_
_entity_poly.entity_id
_entity_poly.type
_entity_poly.pdbx_seq_one_letter_code
_entity_poly.pdbx_strand_id
1 'polypeptide(L)' 'MSTISVRWPDGRVTTETTGSDWLLSANQAGVSIPTGCLGGSCGACEIEVNGTVVRACISTVPASKSGQLTVEFATDPHW' A
#
# COMPACT_ATOMS: atom_id res chain seq x y z
N MET A 1 -6.56 -17.68 -5.30
CA MET A 1 -5.88 -16.47 -4.82
C MET A 1 -4.68 -16.24 -5.72
N SER A 2 -4.60 -15.08 -6.37
CA SER A 2 -3.46 -14.70 -7.21
C SER A 2 -2.44 -13.91 -6.39
N THR A 3 -1.16 -14.07 -6.70
CA THR A 3 -0.10 -13.27 -6.09
C THR A 3 0.37 -12.17 -7.03
N ILE A 4 0.96 -11.13 -6.47
CA ILE A 4 1.48 -9.97 -7.20
C ILE A 4 2.79 -9.49 -6.57
N SER A 5 3.74 -9.04 -7.39
CA SER A 5 4.96 -8.42 -6.89
C SER A 5 4.66 -7.00 -6.41
N VAL A 6 5.12 -6.64 -5.22
CA VAL A 6 4.99 -5.29 -4.65
C VAL A 6 6.37 -4.74 -4.36
N ARG A 7 6.70 -3.60 -4.97
CA ARG A 7 7.90 -2.82 -4.63
C ARG A 7 7.50 -1.73 -3.63
N TRP A 8 8.18 -1.69 -2.49
CA TRP A 8 7.90 -0.80 -1.38
C TRP A 8 8.75 0.48 -1.41
N PRO A 9 8.38 1.52 -0.62
CA PRO A 9 9.08 2.81 -0.63
C PRO A 9 10.57 2.72 -0.25
N ASP A 10 10.93 1.73 0.55
CA ASP A 10 12.31 1.47 0.98
C ASP A 10 13.13 0.65 -0.05
N GLY A 11 12.54 0.35 -1.22
CA GLY A 11 13.15 -0.41 -2.29
C GLY A 11 13.01 -1.94 -2.15
N ARG A 12 12.43 -2.45 -1.05
CA ARG A 12 12.18 -3.89 -0.90
C ARG A 12 11.13 -4.36 -1.89
N VAL A 13 11.20 -5.64 -2.25
CA VAL A 13 10.20 -6.28 -3.12
C VAL A 13 9.68 -7.54 -2.43
N THR A 14 8.37 -7.64 -2.28
CA THR A 14 7.70 -8.82 -1.74
C THR A 14 6.66 -9.37 -2.72
N THR A 15 6.15 -10.55 -2.41
CA THR A 15 5.05 -11.19 -3.15
C THR A 15 3.83 -11.18 -2.25
N GLU A 16 2.82 -10.40 -2.63
CA GLU A 16 1.59 -10.24 -1.87
C GLU A 16 0.43 -11.00 -2.51
N THR A 17 -0.56 -11.37 -1.72
CA THR A 17 -1.81 -11.94 -2.24
C THR A 17 -2.78 -10.82 -2.60
N THR A 18 -3.34 -10.87 -3.81
CA THR A 18 -4.40 -9.92 -4.20
C THR A 18 -5.60 -10.08 -3.28
N GLY A 19 -6.10 -8.97 -2.73
CA GLY A 19 -7.17 -8.94 -1.73
C GLY A 19 -6.69 -8.94 -0.28
N SER A 20 -5.39 -9.09 -0.01
CA SER A 20 -4.84 -8.90 1.34
C SER A 20 -4.96 -7.45 1.82
N ASP A 21 -5.04 -7.27 3.13
CA ASP A 21 -5.00 -5.96 3.77
C ASP A 21 -3.63 -5.31 3.60
N TRP A 22 -3.61 -4.01 3.25
CA TRP A 22 -2.36 -3.29 3.02
C TRP A 22 -1.50 -3.12 4.26
N LEU A 23 -2.10 -2.92 5.44
CA LEU A 23 -1.34 -2.77 6.68
C LEU A 23 -0.68 -4.09 7.07
N LEU A 24 -1.38 -5.21 6.89
CA LEU A 24 -0.82 -6.55 7.10
C LEU A 24 0.34 -6.83 6.14
N SER A 25 0.13 -6.62 4.84
CA SER A 25 1.15 -6.81 3.80
C SER A 25 2.40 -5.95 4.04
N ALA A 26 2.21 -4.66 4.38
CA ALA A 26 3.31 -3.77 4.68
C ALA A 26 4.08 -4.23 5.94
N ASN A 27 3.37 -4.59 7.00
CA ASN A 27 4.00 -5.08 8.23
C ASN A 27 4.80 -6.38 7.99
N GLN A 28 4.28 -7.30 7.17
CA GLN A 28 5.00 -8.52 6.77
C GLN A 28 6.23 -8.21 5.92
N ALA A 29 6.19 -7.15 5.12
CA ALA A 29 7.33 -6.64 4.35
C ALA A 29 8.35 -5.84 5.19
N GLY A 30 8.05 -5.57 6.46
CA GLY A 30 8.89 -4.73 7.33
C GLY A 30 8.76 -3.23 7.06
N VAL A 31 7.65 -2.81 6.44
CA VAL A 31 7.31 -1.42 6.13
C VAL A 31 6.19 -0.96 7.05
N SER A 32 6.38 0.18 7.71
CA SER A 32 5.34 0.78 8.55
C SER A 32 4.57 1.84 7.77
N ILE A 33 3.29 1.59 7.54
CA ILE A 33 2.35 2.61 7.05
C ILE A 33 1.80 3.35 8.28
N PRO A 34 1.92 4.69 8.36
CA PRO A 34 1.34 5.45 9.46
C PRO A 34 -0.18 5.24 9.54
N THR A 35 -0.73 5.29 10.75
CA THR A 35 -2.18 5.15 10.96
C THR A 35 -2.65 6.14 12.01
N GLY A 36 -3.96 6.42 12.00
CA GLY A 36 -4.60 7.32 12.96
C GLY A 36 -5.98 6.80 13.37
N CYS A 37 -6.96 6.93 12.48
CA CYS A 37 -8.36 6.55 12.80
C CYS A 37 -8.75 5.11 12.44
N LEU A 38 -7.97 4.41 11.61
CA LEU A 38 -8.29 3.08 11.04
C LEU A 38 -9.65 2.98 10.32
N GLY A 39 -10.30 4.12 10.04
CA GLY A 39 -11.56 4.21 9.30
C GLY A 39 -11.45 5.01 8.00
N GLY A 40 -10.24 5.38 7.59
CA GLY A 40 -9.99 6.13 6.37
C GLY A 40 -10.43 7.60 6.38
N SER A 41 -10.90 8.17 7.49
CA SER A 41 -11.28 9.60 7.51
C SER A 41 -10.10 10.56 7.66
N CYS A 42 -9.02 10.14 8.35
CA CYS A 42 -7.93 11.03 8.74
C CYS A 42 -6.78 11.18 7.72
N GLY A 43 -6.72 10.36 6.68
CA GLY A 43 -5.64 10.38 5.69
C GLY A 43 -4.27 9.86 6.15
N ALA A 44 -4.05 9.60 7.44
CA ALA A 44 -2.75 9.14 7.93
C ALA A 44 -2.23 7.84 7.28
N CYS A 45 -3.14 6.99 6.78
CA CYS A 45 -2.83 5.71 6.15
C CYS A 45 -2.69 5.79 4.61
N GLU A 46 -2.49 6.98 4.06
CA GLU A 46 -2.40 7.19 2.61
C GLU A 46 -1.06 6.70 2.05
N ILE A 47 -1.18 5.87 1.02
CA ILE A 47 -0.07 5.39 0.19
C ILE A 47 -0.45 5.59 -1.27
N GLU A 48 0.55 5.83 -2.11
CA GLU A 48 0.38 5.83 -3.55
C GLU A 48 0.65 4.43 -4.09
N VAL A 49 -0.26 3.90 -4.91
CA VAL A 49 -0.11 2.60 -5.58
C VAL A 49 -0.20 2.86 -7.08
N ASN A 50 0.95 2.75 -7.77
CA ASN A 50 1.08 3.05 -9.20
C ASN A 50 0.46 4.40 -9.61
N GLY A 51 0.74 5.49 -8.90
CA GLY A 51 0.19 6.82 -9.21
C GLY A 51 -1.20 7.09 -8.63
N THR A 52 -1.83 6.13 -7.94
CA THR A 52 -3.16 6.32 -7.32
C THR A 52 -3.06 6.31 -5.81
N VAL A 53 -3.46 7.41 -5.17
CA VAL A 53 -3.54 7.47 -3.70
C VAL A 53 -4.70 6.61 -3.21
N VAL A 54 -4.40 5.70 -2.29
CA VAL A 54 -5.38 4.86 -1.60
C VAL A 54 -5.18 4.95 -0.08
N ARG A 55 -6.24 4.63 0.65
CA ARG A 55 -6.20 4.57 2.11
C ARG A 55 -5.94 3.13 2.55
N ALA A 56 -4.71 2.82 2.95
CA ALA A 56 -4.27 1.46 3.27
C ALA A 56 -5.17 0.78 4.30
N CYS A 57 -5.62 1.53 5.31
CA CYS A 57 -6.40 1.03 6.43
C CYS A 57 -7.83 0.57 6.10
N ILE A 58 -8.34 0.84 4.89
CA ILE A 58 -9.69 0.42 4.45
C ILE A 58 -9.69 -0.15 3.02
N SER A 59 -8.52 -0.50 2.48
CA SER A 59 -8.38 -1.02 1.13
C SER A 59 -7.48 -2.25 1.11
N THR A 60 -7.51 -2.97 0.00
CA THR A 60 -6.77 -4.22 -0.18
C THR A 60 -5.85 -4.17 -1.39
N VAL A 61 -4.87 -5.08 -1.43
CA VAL A 61 -3.91 -5.22 -2.53
C VAL A 61 -4.68 -5.55 -3.83
N PRO A 62 -4.67 -4.68 -4.85
CA PRO A 62 -5.38 -4.92 -6.09
C PRO A 62 -4.63 -5.88 -7.01
N ALA A 63 -5.33 -6.45 -7.98
CA ALA A 63 -4.67 -7.07 -9.13
C ALA A 63 -4.14 -5.98 -10.08
N SER A 64 -3.05 -6.27 -10.79
CA SER A 64 -2.50 -5.39 -11.83
C SER A 64 -2.22 -6.16 -13.11
N LYS A 65 -2.54 -5.55 -14.26
CA LYS A 65 -2.23 -6.12 -15.58
C LYS A 65 -0.72 -6.22 -15.84
N SER A 66 0.09 -5.35 -15.24
CA SER A 66 1.55 -5.39 -15.36
C SER A 66 2.20 -6.50 -14.51
N GLY A 67 1.43 -7.14 -13.61
CA GLY A 67 1.97 -8.14 -12.66
C GLY A 67 2.78 -7.55 -11.50
N GLN A 68 2.88 -6.22 -11.39
CA GLN A 68 3.59 -5.53 -10.32
C GLN A 68 2.86 -4.27 -9.84
N LEU A 69 3.01 -3.98 -8.54
CA LEU A 69 2.64 -2.72 -7.91
C LEU A 69 3.91 -2.02 -7.40
N THR A 70 3.95 -0.70 -7.54
CA THR A 70 4.91 0.18 -6.88
C THR A 70 4.15 0.99 -5.85
N VAL A 71 4.63 0.95 -4.60
CA VAL A 71 4.06 1.64 -3.46
C VAL A 71 5.00 2.74 -3.00
N GLU A 72 4.46 3.95 -2.84
CA GLU A 72 5.15 5.11 -2.27
C GLU A 72 4.35 5.69 -1.11
N PHE A 73 4.99 6.44 -0.21
CA PHE A 73 4.26 7.22 0.77
C PHE A 73 3.60 8.41 0.09
N ALA A 74 2.31 8.61 0.38
CA ALA A 74 1.62 9.78 -0.15
C ALA A 74 2.30 11.05 0.37
N THR A 75 2.78 11.88 -0.57
CA THR A 75 3.38 13.17 -0.25
C THR A 75 2.45 14.24 -0.80
N ASP A 76 1.81 15.00 0.08
CA ASP A 76 1.10 16.20 -0.36
C ASP A 76 2.15 17.25 -0.77
N PRO A 77 2.10 17.87 -1.96
CA PRO A 77 3.08 18.88 -2.37
C PRO A 77 2.80 20.27 -1.77
N HIS A 78 1.73 20.45 -1.01
CA HIS A 78 1.26 21.72 -0.47
C HIS A 78 1.57 21.94 1.03
N TRP A 79 2.40 21.08 1.64
CA TRP A 79 2.93 21.25 3.00
C TRP A 79 4.46 21.31 3.00
#